data_AF-A0A1F8H6U1-F1
#
_entry.id   AF-A0A1F8H6U1-F1
#
_cell.length_a   1.000
_cell.length_b   1.000
_cell.length_c   1.000
_cell.angle_alpha   90.00
_cell.angle_beta   90.00
_cell.angle_gamma   90.00
#
_symmetry.space_group_name_H-M   'P 1'
#
loop_
_entity.id
_entity.type
_entity.pdbx_description
1 polymer ?
#
loop_
_entity_poly.entity_id
_entity_poly.type
_entity_poly.pdbx_seq_one_letter_code
_entity_poly.pdbx_strand_id
1 'polypeptide(L)'
;MPVSGAPVTLGEIQERITQIAQFLIVISLVIAVIFIVYGGIRWMVARGDDEAAKSAKATILHGIYGAAVVLAVGVILQTVAGLVTRSFFS
;
A
#
# COMPACT_ATOMS: atom_id res chain seq x y z
N MET A 1 -29.75 7.31 -31.39
CA MET A 1 -29.80 7.36 -29.92
C MET A 1 -28.57 8.15 -29.49
N PRO A 2 -28.69 9.32 -28.84
CA PRO A 2 -27.50 10.00 -28.36
C PRO A 2 -26.94 9.15 -27.21
N VAL A 3 -25.74 8.61 -27.40
CA VAL A 3 -24.92 8.18 -26.28
C VAL A 3 -24.65 9.46 -25.50
N SER A 4 -25.44 9.67 -24.44
CA SER A 4 -25.23 10.76 -23.50
C SER A 4 -23.91 10.46 -22.81
N GLY A 5 -22.81 10.95 -23.38
CA GLY A 5 -21.52 10.94 -22.73
C GLY A 5 -21.68 11.81 -21.51
N ALA A 6 -21.82 11.19 -20.33
CA ALA A 6 -21.72 11.92 -19.08
C ALA A 6 -20.36 12.65 -19.11
N PRO A 7 -20.34 13.98 -18.90
CA PRO A 7 -19.09 14.71 -18.89
C PRO A 7 -18.22 14.13 -17.77
N VAL A 8 -17.00 13.70 -18.12
CA VAL A 8 -16.03 13.23 -17.11
C VAL A 8 -15.72 14.42 -16.21
N THR A 9 -16.22 14.37 -14.98
CA THR A 9 -15.98 15.42 -13.99
C THR A 9 -14.69 15.15 -13.21
N LEU A 10 -14.09 16.20 -12.65
CA LEU A 10 -12.91 16.06 -11.79
C LEU A 10 -13.20 15.15 -10.57
N GLY A 11 -14.42 15.20 -10.04
CA GLY A 11 -14.85 14.34 -8.94
C GLY A 11 -14.85 12.86 -9.33
N GLU A 12 -15.31 12.55 -10.54
CA GLU A 12 -15.33 11.18 -11.04
C GLU A 12 -13.90 10.64 -11.27
N ILE A 13 -12.99 11.46 -11.81
CA ILE A 13 -11.57 11.08 -11.94
C ILE A 13 -10.95 10.83 -10.56
N GLN A 14 -11.21 11.71 -9.60
CA GLN A 14 -10.69 11.59 -8.24
C GLN A 14 -11.21 10.33 -7.53
N GLU A 15 -12.49 10.02 -7.68
CA GLU A 15 -13.10 8.83 -7.09
C GLU A 15 -12.49 7.55 -7.68
N ARG A 16 -12.32 7.49 -9.01
CA ARG A 16 -11.71 6.35 -9.69
C ARG A 16 -10.26 6.13 -9.25
N ILE A 17 -9.47 7.20 -9.14
CA ILE A 17 -8.08 7.13 -8.64
C ILE A 17 -8.07 6.61 -7.20
N THR A 18 -8.93 7.16 -6.34
CA THR A 18 -8.99 6.77 -4.92
C THR A 18 -9.38 5.30 -4.77
N GLN A 19 -10.35 4.84 -5.55
CA GLN A 19 -10.80 3.44 -5.55
C GLN A 19 -9.67 2.48 -5.96
N ILE A 20 -8.96 2.80 -7.04
CA ILE A 20 -7.82 1.98 -7.51
C ILE A 20 -6.71 1.98 -6.47
N ALA A 21 -6.39 3.14 -5.91
CA ALA A 21 -5.32 3.25 -4.93
C ALA A 21 -5.65 2.50 -3.64
N GLN A 22 -6.89 2.58 -3.15
CA GLN A 22 -7.34 1.83 -1.98
C GLN A 22 -7.30 0.31 -2.22
N PHE A 23 -7.69 -0.13 -3.42
CA PHE A 23 -7.58 -1.54 -3.81
C PHE A 23 -6.13 -2.02 -3.80
N LEU A 24 -5.20 -1.24 -4.37
CA LEU A 24 -3.78 -1.57 -4.36
C LEU A 24 -3.21 -1.61 -2.94
N ILE A 25 -3.56 -0.64 -2.09
CA ILE A 25 -3.14 -0.59 -0.68
C ILE A 25 -3.52 -1.88 0.05
N VAL A 26 -4.77 -2.33 -0.10
CA VAL A 26 -5.26 -3.55 0.57
C VAL A 26 -4.47 -4.78 0.10
N ILE A 27 -4.29 -4.94 -1.21
CA ILE A 27 -3.53 -6.06 -1.77
C ILE A 27 -2.08 -6.03 -1.29
N SER A 28 -1.44 -4.86 -1.32
CA SER A 28 -0.05 -4.72 -0.88
C SER A 28 0.13 -5.01 0.61
N LEU A 29 -0.84 -4.63 1.46
CA LEU A 29 -0.81 -5.00 2.89
C LEU A 29 -0.88 -6.52 3.09
N VAL A 30 -1.77 -7.21 2.37
CA VAL A 30 -1.87 -8.68 2.44
C VAL A 30 -0.54 -9.33 2.05
N ILE A 31 0.05 -8.88 0.95
CA ILE A 31 1.36 -9.37 0.48
C ILE A 31 2.45 -9.10 1.52
N ALA A 32 2.49 -7.90 2.11
CA ALA A 32 3.48 -7.55 3.13
C ALA A 32 3.39 -8.47 4.35
N VAL A 33 2.17 -8.77 4.83
CA VAL A 33 1.95 -9.71 5.94
C VAL A 33 2.47 -11.10 5.59
N ILE A 34 2.23 -11.60 4.37
CA ILE A 34 2.74 -12.90 3.92
C ILE A 34 4.27 -12.94 3.98
N PHE A 35 4.96 -11.90 3.49
CA PHE A 35 6.42 -11.83 3.54
C PHE A 35 6.96 -11.78 4.97
N ILE A 36 6.30 -11.03 5.86
CA ILE A 36 6.68 -10.96 7.28
C ILE A 36 6.53 -12.32 7.95
N VAL A 37 5.40 -13.00 7.75
CA VAL A 37 5.14 -14.34 8.32
C VAL A 37 6.13 -15.36 7.77
N TYR A 38 6.32 -15.39 6.45
CA TYR A 38 7.27 -16.30 5.80
C TYR A 38 8.70 -16.08 6.28
N GLY A 39 9.15 -14.82 6.34
CA GLY A 39 10.46 -14.46 6.88
C GLY A 39 10.60 -14.83 8.36
N GLY A 40 9.56 -14.64 9.16
CA GLY A 40 9.52 -15.02 10.58
C GLY A 40 9.66 -16.52 10.80
N ILE A 41 8.91 -17.35 10.04
CA ILE A 41 9.02 -18.81 10.08
C ILE A 41 10.43 -19.25 9.69
N ARG A 42 10.97 -18.69 8.60
CA ARG A 42 12.33 -18.99 8.13
C ARG A 42 13.39 -18.63 9.17
N TRP A 43 13.20 -17.52 9.88
CA TRP A 43 14.11 -17.08 10.93
C TRP A 43 14.09 -18.03 12.13
N MET A 44 12.91 -18.53 12.53
CA MET A 44 12.79 -19.53 13.61
C MET A 44 13.41 -20.89 13.25
N VAL A 45 13.35 -21.28 11.97
CA VAL A 45 13.89 -22.57 11.50
C VAL A 45 15.41 -22.55 11.29
N ALA A 46 16.03 -21.37 11.18
CA ALA A 46 17.47 -21.23 10.91
C ALA A 46 18.40 -21.88 11.98
N ARG A 47 17.91 -22.21 13.19
CA ARG A 47 18.54 -23.09 14.21
C ARG A 47 20.09 -23.08 14.25
N GLY A 48 20.70 -21.90 14.34
CA GLY A 48 22.16 -21.73 14.52
C GLY A 48 22.97 -21.49 13.24
N ASP A 49 22.33 -21.49 12.06
CA ASP A 49 22.93 -21.00 10.82
C ASP A 49 22.78 -19.47 10.73
N ASP A 50 23.89 -18.76 10.96
CA ASP A 50 23.95 -17.30 10.92
C ASP A 50 23.60 -16.72 9.54
N GLU A 51 23.93 -17.44 8.46
CA GLU A 51 23.65 -16.98 7.10
C GLU A 51 22.15 -17.09 6.80
N ALA A 52 21.53 -18.22 7.16
CA ALA A 52 20.09 -18.40 7.07
C ALA A 52 19.33 -17.39 7.94
N ALA A 53 19.82 -17.11 9.15
CA ALA A 53 19.23 -16.11 10.03
C ALA A 53 19.31 -14.69 9.46
N LYS A 54 20.44 -14.32 8.84
CA LYS A 54 20.62 -13.03 8.18
C LYS A 54 19.72 -12.88 6.96
N SER A 55 19.61 -13.93 6.14
CA SER A 55 18.71 -13.95 4.98
C SER A 55 17.24 -13.81 5.41
N ALA A 56 16.82 -14.53 6.44
CA ALA A 56 15.45 -14.45 6.96
C ALA A 56 15.12 -13.05 7.53
N LYS A 57 16.05 -12.45 8.29
CA LYS A 57 15.91 -11.05 8.76
C LYS A 57 15.79 -10.08 7.59
N ALA A 58 16.57 -10.26 6.54
CA ALA A 58 16.45 -9.44 5.34
C ALA A 58 15.04 -9.56 4.75
N THR A 59 14.50 -10.76 4.59
CA THR A 59 13.12 -10.96 4.09
C THR A 59 12.07 -10.23 4.94
N ILE A 60 12.20 -10.28 6.26
CA ILE A 60 11.30 -9.55 7.18
C ILE A 60 11.42 -8.04 6.95
N LEU A 61 12.65 -7.50 6.85
CA LEU A 61 12.89 -6.08 6.59
C LEU A 61 12.28 -5.63 5.26
N HIS A 62 12.39 -6.42 4.20
CA HIS A 62 11.73 -6.10 2.92
C HIS A 62 10.20 -6.06 3.06
N GLY A 63 9.60 -6.97 3.83
CA GLY A 63 8.18 -6.93 4.16
C GLY A 63 7.79 -5.66 4.94
N ILE A 64 8.62 -5.24 5.89
CA ILE A 64 8.41 -4.00 6.66
C ILE A 64 8.51 -2.77 5.75
N TYR A 65 9.52 -2.70 4.86
CA TYR A 65 9.63 -1.60 3.90
C TYR A 65 8.42 -1.55 2.96
N GLY A 66 7.93 -2.70 2.49
CA GLY A 66 6.71 -2.79 1.70
C GLY A 66 5.49 -2.24 2.44
N ALA A 67 5.29 -2.64 3.70
CA ALA A 67 4.22 -2.12 4.54
C ALA A 67 4.35 -0.60 4.78
N ALA A 68 5.55 -0.11 5.05
CA ALA A 68 5.82 1.32 5.27
C ALA A 68 5.46 2.18 4.04
N VAL A 69 5.83 1.72 2.83
CA VAL A 69 5.48 2.41 1.58
C VAL A 69 3.96 2.47 1.41
N VAL A 70 3.25 1.38 1.67
CA VAL A 70 1.79 1.33 1.52
C VAL A 70 1.08 2.28 2.48
N LEU A 71 1.55 2.35 3.73
CA LEU A 71 1.05 3.31 4.71
C LEU A 71 1.32 4.75 4.27
N ALA A 72 2.50 5.04 3.73
CA ALA A 72 2.85 6.36 3.21
C ALA A 72 1.93 6.77 2.05
N VAL A 73 1.58 5.85 1.14
CA VAL A 73 0.62 6.12 0.06
C VAL A 73 -0.74 6.52 0.62
N GLY A 74 -1.24 5.82 1.65
CA GLY A 74 -2.49 6.18 2.32
C GLY A 74 -2.50 7.61 2.86
N VAL A 75 -1.42 8.03 3.50
CA VAL A 75 -1.25 9.41 4.02
C VAL A 75 -1.22 10.44 2.88
N ILE A 76 -0.51 10.14 1.78
CA ILE A 76 -0.43 11.03 0.62
C ILE A 76 -1.82 11.21 -0.01
N LEU A 77 -2.60 10.14 -0.18
CA LEU A 77 -3.94 10.23 -0.74
C LEU A 77 -4.86 11.10 0.12
N GLN A 78 -4.83 10.92 1.44
CA GLN A 78 -5.61 11.76 2.37
C GLN A 78 -5.18 13.23 2.29
N THR A 79 -3.88 13.49 2.19
CA THR A 79 -3.34 14.85 2.06
C THR A 79 -3.79 15.49 0.75
N VAL A 80 -3.68 14.79 -0.38
CA VAL A 80 -4.12 15.28 -1.70
C VAL A 80 -5.64 15.49 -1.73
N ALA A 81 -6.42 14.57 -1.17
CA ALA A 81 -7.87 14.69 -1.10
C ALA A 81 -8.29 15.95 -0.32
N GLY A 82 -7.65 16.24 0.81
CA GLY A 82 -7.90 17.47 1.56
C GLY A 82 -7.51 18.73 0.79
N LEU A 83 -6.39 18.70 0.05
CA LEU A 83 -5.95 19.84 -0.77
C LEU A 83 -6.95 20.13 -1.90
N VAL A 84 -7.45 19.09 -2.56
CA VAL A 84 -8.45 19.21 -3.64
C VAL A 84 -9.80 19.70 -3.11
N THR A 85 -10.20 19.23 -1.93
CA THR A 85 -11.49 19.62 -1.29
C THR A 85 -11.42 21.04 -0.68
N ARG A 86 -10.28 21.75 -0.79
CA ARG A 86 -10.00 23.07 -0.15
C ARG A 86 -10.13 23.08 1.37
N SER A 87 -10.20 21.93 2.03
CA SER A 87 -10.39 21.80 3.47
C SER A 87 -9.23 22.36 4.30
N PHE A 88 -8.09 22.66 3.68
CA PHE A 88 -6.94 23.31 4.32
C PHE A 88 -7.02 24.85 4.35
N PHE A 89 -7.91 25.47 3.56
CA PHE A 89 -8.01 26.93 3.41
C PHE A 89 -9.39 27.50 3.78
N SER A 90 -10.30 26.70 4.36
CA SER A 90 -11.58 27.14 4.92
C SER A 90 -11.53 27.21 6.44
#